data_AF-A0A818SKU6-F1
#
_entry.id   AF-A0A818SKU6-F1
#
_cell.length_a   1.000
_cell.length_b   1.000
_cell.length_c   1.000
_cell.angle_alpha   90.00
_cell.angle_beta   90.00
_cell.angle_gamma   90.00
#
_symmetry.space_group_name_H-M   'P 1'
#
loop_
_entity.id
_entity.type
_entity.pdbx_description
1 polymer ?
#
loop_
_entity_poly.entity_id
_entity_poly.type
_entity_poly.pdbx_seq_one_letter_code
_entity_poly.pdbx_strand_id
1 'polypeptide(L)'
;MPEQNSLQLSVDLDFMWRPRWATYYRRGCSAPTFSRIDRINNTLIIDCLPSMQPKYGFKTRHSINKDYTGPVSIDEHEWIYAKCNLPFFTEPTIRLHLHSQPLPSVSEVMRERPNVVFIQFDALGRQAMRRRMPRSYELLTSYSTTDPSSSLLTRLNRVGAVEFHHLNVNGKNSVPNMHQLYCGSGNCKKTSLLSIYKQSGYSTSLIDTYGFQPKGFVPQKSVDRILAANYFIEYGRDAQELYSHKSGCVANTTWITDEIFDYLRDRFIMMRSGGWFSINNVLDAHSEDELNNYAVMDIKFHEFLLDLNRLEALDNTIMIIVADHGLHGHDWKELWREFDQRNPLLHVLVGKNILGFDDIIESLKANSDKLVTHGDIYMTIASFSETALPLKLANTVNLFTEQISINRTCQTADIPDEWCNCWVPKPCIDAE
;
A
#
# COMPACT_ATOMS: atom_id res chain seq x y z
N MET A 1 5.45 47.45 29.88
CA MET A 1 5.18 46.02 30.07
C MET A 1 3.98 45.66 29.21
N PRO A 2 4.16 44.97 28.07
CA PRO A 2 3.05 44.55 27.23
C PRO A 2 2.58 43.13 27.62
N GLU A 3 1.27 42.98 27.75
CA GLU A 3 0.57 41.73 28.03
C GLU A 3 0.72 40.75 26.85
N GLN A 4 1.14 39.53 27.16
CA GLN A 4 1.13 38.39 26.24
C GLN A 4 -0.28 37.79 26.20
N ASN A 5 -0.99 37.97 25.07
CA ASN A 5 -2.16 37.17 24.75
C ASN A 5 -1.69 35.78 24.29
N SER A 6 -1.79 34.78 25.18
CA SER A 6 -1.70 33.36 24.82
C SER A 6 -3.04 32.89 24.26
N LEU A 7 -3.09 32.72 22.93
CA LEU A 7 -4.14 31.94 22.29
C LEU A 7 -3.98 30.47 22.69
N GLN A 8 -4.76 30.02 23.68
CA GLN A 8 -5.01 28.61 23.92
C GLN A 8 -5.87 28.06 22.79
N LEU A 9 -5.25 27.32 21.86
CA LEU A 9 -5.94 26.42 20.95
C LEU A 9 -6.39 25.19 21.77
N SER A 10 -7.62 25.23 22.26
CA SER A 10 -8.32 24.02 22.70
C SER A 10 -8.65 23.19 21.47
N VAL A 11 -7.91 22.10 21.27
CA VAL A 11 -8.25 21.08 20.27
C VAL A 11 -9.42 20.28 20.84
N ASP A 12 -10.63 20.63 20.40
CA ASP A 12 -11.85 19.88 20.69
C ASP A 12 -11.77 18.54 19.95
N LEU A 13 -11.60 17.45 20.69
CA LEU A 13 -11.42 16.08 20.17
C LEU A 13 -12.75 15.37 19.86
N ASP A 14 -13.88 16.08 19.88
CA ASP A 14 -15.19 15.53 19.53
C ASP A 14 -15.56 15.85 18.07
N PHE A 15 -14.94 15.14 17.13
CA PHE A 15 -15.46 15.01 15.76
C PHE A 15 -15.88 13.57 15.45
N MET A 16 -16.75 13.02 16.30
CA MET A 16 -17.63 11.91 15.93
C MET A 16 -18.74 12.41 15.00
N TRP A 17 -18.44 12.54 13.71
CA TRP A 17 -19.46 12.55 12.67
C TRP A 17 -19.02 11.67 11.50
N ARG A 18 -19.16 10.34 11.67
CA ARG A 18 -19.25 9.44 10.52
C ARG A 18 -20.59 9.72 9.85
N PRO A 19 -20.64 10.11 8.57
CA PRO A 19 -21.91 10.33 7.89
C PRO A 19 -22.75 9.05 7.87
N ARG A 20 -24.06 9.15 8.15
CA ARG A 20 -25.01 8.02 8.19
C ARG A 20 -25.11 7.19 6.90
N TRP A 21 -24.48 7.61 5.80
CA TRP A 21 -24.39 6.84 4.55
C TRP A 21 -23.13 5.94 4.48
N ALA A 22 -22.07 6.21 5.25
CA ALA A 22 -20.89 5.36 5.33
C ALA A 22 -21.14 4.03 6.09
N THR A 23 -22.17 4.01 6.93
CA THR A 23 -22.63 2.82 7.66
C THR A 23 -23.40 1.83 6.78
N TYR A 24 -23.91 2.23 5.61
CA TYR A 24 -24.78 1.37 4.81
C TYR A 24 -24.04 0.33 3.96
N TYR A 25 -22.76 0.56 3.64
CA TYR A 25 -21.93 -0.34 2.81
C TYR A 25 -20.94 -1.22 3.58
N ARG A 26 -20.66 -0.94 4.87
CA ARG A 26 -19.79 -1.77 5.73
C ARG A 26 -20.56 -2.92 6.41
N ARG A 27 -21.48 -3.60 5.71
CA ARG A 27 -22.36 -4.63 6.31
C ARG A 27 -21.69 -5.96 6.70
N GLY A 28 -20.36 -6.08 6.63
CA GLY A 28 -19.63 -7.33 6.89
C GLY A 28 -18.94 -7.43 8.26
N CYS A 29 -18.18 -6.41 8.67
CA CYS A 29 -17.43 -6.45 9.92
C CYS A 29 -18.22 -5.75 11.04
N SER A 30 -19.00 -6.53 11.80
CA SER A 30 -19.91 -5.98 12.82
C SER A 30 -19.69 -6.57 14.22
N ALA A 31 -18.58 -7.28 14.45
CA ALA A 31 -18.27 -7.74 15.80
C ALA A 31 -18.04 -6.55 16.74
N PRO A 32 -18.58 -6.57 17.97
CA PRO A 32 -18.34 -5.54 18.97
C PRO A 32 -16.85 -5.30 19.19
N THR A 33 -16.44 -4.04 19.23
CA THR A 33 -15.06 -3.67 19.57
C THR A 33 -14.85 -3.84 21.07
N PHE A 34 -14.03 -4.80 21.48
CA PHE A 34 -13.74 -5.10 22.90
C PHE A 34 -12.28 -4.83 23.28
N SER A 35 -11.47 -4.29 22.36
CA SER A 35 -10.08 -3.90 22.67
C SER A 35 -9.65 -2.72 21.82
N ARG A 36 -8.68 -1.94 22.29
CA ARG A 36 -8.14 -0.78 21.57
C ARG A 36 -6.67 -0.56 21.90
N ILE A 37 -5.93 0.02 20.96
CA ILE A 37 -4.59 0.56 21.24
C ILE A 37 -4.73 2.02 21.65
N ASP A 38 -4.27 2.34 22.86
CA ASP A 38 -3.89 3.71 23.21
C ASP A 38 -2.54 4.01 22.56
N ARG A 39 -2.56 4.79 21.47
CA ARG A 39 -1.37 5.13 20.68
C ARG A 39 -0.47 6.16 21.37
N ILE A 40 -0.97 6.88 22.38
CA ILE A 40 -0.16 7.85 23.13
C ILE A 40 0.77 7.08 24.07
N ASN A 41 0.23 6.05 24.73
CA ASN A 41 0.96 5.26 25.71
C ASN A 41 1.46 3.91 25.16
N ASN A 42 1.28 3.63 23.87
CA ASN A 42 1.53 2.31 23.25
C ASN A 42 1.02 1.16 24.15
N THR A 43 -0.28 1.19 24.44
CA THR A 43 -0.86 0.23 25.38
C THR A 43 -2.12 -0.42 24.79
N LEU A 44 -2.20 -1.75 24.83
CA LEU A 44 -3.40 -2.50 24.50
C LEU A 44 -4.34 -2.51 25.72
N ILE A 45 -5.56 -2.06 25.51
CA ILE A 45 -6.64 -2.09 26.49
C ILE A 45 -7.70 -3.08 26.00
N ILE A 46 -8.19 -3.94 26.90
CA ILE A 46 -9.21 -4.96 26.60
C ILE A 46 -10.40 -4.76 27.54
N ASP A 47 -11.55 -4.44 26.94
CA ASP A 47 -12.84 -4.18 27.59
C ASP A 47 -13.83 -5.31 27.26
N CYS A 48 -13.58 -6.51 27.80
CA CYS A 48 -14.54 -7.61 27.69
C CYS A 48 -15.77 -7.36 28.57
N LEU A 49 -16.91 -7.97 28.22
CA LEU A 49 -18.08 -8.00 29.12
C LEU A 49 -17.69 -8.70 30.44
N PRO A 50 -18.33 -8.35 31.58
CA PRO A 50 -17.99 -8.94 32.89
C PRO A 50 -18.05 -10.47 32.95
N SER A 51 -18.87 -11.09 32.09
CA SER A 51 -19.02 -12.55 31.99
C SER A 51 -17.98 -13.24 31.11
N MET A 52 -17.08 -12.49 30.48
CA MET A 52 -16.08 -13.00 29.54
C MET A 52 -14.68 -12.93 30.14
N GLN A 53 -13.86 -13.93 29.82
CA GLN A 53 -12.46 -13.98 30.25
C GLN A 53 -11.57 -13.30 29.18
N PRO A 54 -10.94 -12.15 29.47
CA PRO A 54 -10.04 -11.48 28.55
C PRO A 54 -8.69 -12.19 28.49
N LYS A 55 -8.20 -12.43 27.28
CA LYS A 55 -6.84 -12.89 27.03
C LYS A 55 -6.23 -12.11 25.89
N TYR A 56 -4.91 -12.09 25.84
CA TYR A 56 -4.17 -11.51 24.73
C TYR A 56 -3.02 -12.42 24.33
N GLY A 57 -2.48 -12.19 23.15
CA GLY A 57 -1.28 -12.87 22.72
C GLY A 57 -0.50 -12.05 21.71
N PHE A 58 0.79 -12.35 21.67
CA PHE A 58 1.73 -11.74 20.74
C PHE A 58 2.27 -12.78 19.78
N LYS A 59 2.63 -12.34 18.58
CA LYS A 59 3.36 -13.18 17.64
C LYS A 59 4.86 -13.11 17.95
N THR A 60 5.43 -14.25 18.34
CA THR A 60 6.89 -14.51 18.22
C THR A 60 7.08 -15.72 17.29
N ARG A 61 8.25 -16.39 17.26
CA ARG A 61 8.37 -17.72 16.58
C ARG A 61 7.32 -18.73 17.07
N HIS A 62 6.76 -18.51 18.26
CA HIS A 62 5.64 -19.26 18.83
C HIS A 62 4.58 -18.27 19.32
N SER A 63 3.30 -18.55 19.09
CA SER A 63 2.22 -17.74 19.64
C SER A 63 2.17 -17.88 21.15
N ILE A 64 2.39 -16.80 21.89
CA ILE A 64 2.32 -16.80 23.36
C ILE A 64 0.98 -16.19 23.76
N ASN A 65 0.14 -16.98 24.43
CA ASN A 65 -1.11 -16.52 25.05
C ASN A 65 -0.84 -16.11 26.50
N LYS A 66 -1.41 -15.00 26.95
CA LYS A 66 -1.36 -14.51 28.33
C LYS A 66 -2.75 -14.07 28.80
N ASP A 67 -3.01 -14.26 30.09
CA ASP A 67 -4.23 -13.73 30.71
C ASP A 67 -4.11 -12.23 30.85
N TYR A 68 -5.19 -11.51 30.56
CA TYR A 68 -5.20 -10.06 30.66
C TYR A 68 -5.40 -9.63 32.11
N THR A 69 -4.43 -8.90 32.66
CA THR A 69 -4.45 -8.43 34.06
C THR A 69 -4.58 -6.90 34.18
N GLY A 70 -4.70 -6.19 33.05
CA GLY A 70 -4.72 -4.74 32.97
C GLY A 70 -4.09 -4.26 31.66
N PRO A 71 -3.98 -2.94 31.42
CA PRO A 71 -3.37 -2.40 30.22
C PRO A 71 -1.98 -3.00 29.96
N VAL A 72 -1.72 -3.41 28.71
CA VAL A 72 -0.50 -4.14 28.33
C VAL A 72 0.34 -3.26 27.42
N SER A 73 1.59 -2.97 27.79
CA SER A 73 2.54 -2.31 26.87
C SER A 73 2.78 -3.20 25.65
N ILE A 74 2.84 -2.56 24.48
CA ILE A 74 2.93 -3.25 23.20
C ILE A 74 4.26 -3.02 22.47
N ASP A 75 5.23 -2.39 23.15
CA ASP A 75 6.50 -1.90 22.61
C ASP A 75 7.42 -2.97 22.01
N GLU A 76 7.18 -4.25 22.32
CA GLU A 76 8.04 -5.34 21.85
C GLU A 76 7.46 -6.12 20.66
N HIS A 77 6.23 -5.80 20.23
CA HIS A 77 5.49 -6.65 19.30
C HIS A 77 4.79 -5.85 18.20
N GLU A 78 4.99 -6.25 16.94
CA GLU A 78 4.28 -5.66 15.79
C GLU A 78 2.82 -6.14 15.68
N TRP A 79 2.53 -7.31 16.27
CA TRP A 79 1.24 -7.97 16.16
C TRP A 79 0.74 -8.42 17.51
N ILE A 80 -0.54 -8.13 17.72
CA ILE A 80 -1.22 -8.48 18.94
C ILE A 80 -2.62 -8.91 18.60
N TYR A 81 -3.06 -9.99 19.24
CA TYR A 81 -4.45 -10.36 19.25
C TYR A 81 -4.98 -10.31 20.66
N ALA A 82 -6.22 -9.87 20.78
CA ALA A 82 -6.99 -9.91 22.00
C ALA A 82 -8.18 -10.84 21.77
N LYS A 83 -8.64 -11.55 22.80
CA LYS A 83 -9.86 -12.34 22.75
C LYS A 83 -10.68 -12.22 24.02
N CYS A 84 -12.00 -12.30 23.87
CA CYS A 84 -12.93 -12.50 24.98
C CYS A 84 -13.57 -13.88 24.83
N ASN A 85 -13.40 -14.76 25.82
CA ASN A 85 -14.01 -16.09 25.81
C ASN A 85 -15.31 -16.11 26.63
N LEU A 86 -16.37 -16.71 26.09
CA LEU A 86 -17.57 -17.09 26.84
C LEU A 86 -17.42 -18.50 27.43
N PRO A 87 -18.01 -18.77 28.62
CA PRO A 87 -17.93 -20.08 29.26
C PRO A 87 -18.74 -21.20 28.59
N PHE A 88 -19.63 -20.89 27.62
CA PHE A 88 -20.48 -21.88 26.94
C PHE A 88 -20.46 -21.69 25.42
N PHE A 89 -19.81 -22.62 24.69
CA PHE A 89 -19.90 -22.97 23.25
C PHE A 89 -19.94 -21.89 22.15
N THR A 90 -19.88 -20.60 22.43
CA THR A 90 -19.74 -19.59 21.37
C THR A 90 -18.26 -19.43 21.02
N GLU A 91 -17.97 -19.29 19.72
CA GLU A 91 -16.63 -18.98 19.22
C GLU A 91 -16.03 -17.75 19.96
N PRO A 92 -14.72 -17.76 20.26
CA PRO A 92 -14.07 -16.63 20.90
C PRO A 92 -14.17 -15.39 20.00
N THR A 93 -14.58 -14.24 20.55
CA THR A 93 -14.48 -12.97 19.81
C THR A 93 -13.02 -12.55 19.81
N ILE A 94 -12.36 -12.52 18.66
CA ILE A 94 -10.95 -12.15 18.51
C ILE A 94 -10.84 -10.79 17.82
N ARG A 95 -9.87 -9.96 18.22
CA ARG A 95 -9.52 -8.70 17.56
C ARG A 95 -8.02 -8.65 17.38
N LEU A 96 -7.57 -8.42 16.14
CA LEU A 96 -6.16 -8.19 15.83
C LEU A 96 -5.89 -6.69 15.80
N HIS A 97 -4.71 -6.29 16.25
CA HIS A 97 -4.20 -4.95 16.05
C HIS A 97 -2.82 -5.00 15.41
N LEU A 98 -2.63 -4.15 14.41
CA LEU A 98 -1.34 -3.85 13.82
C LEU A 98 -0.68 -2.70 14.55
N HIS A 99 0.56 -2.90 14.99
CA HIS A 99 1.30 -1.88 15.68
C HIS A 99 2.69 -1.69 15.09
N SER A 100 3.06 -0.42 14.93
CA SER A 100 4.32 0.01 14.34
C SER A 100 5.37 0.18 15.42
N GLN A 101 6.44 -0.61 15.39
CA GLN A 101 7.59 -0.43 16.27
C GLN A 101 8.70 0.39 15.60
N PRO A 102 9.46 1.21 16.36
CA PRO A 102 10.62 1.90 15.82
C PRO A 102 11.64 0.87 15.36
N LEU A 103 12.31 1.14 14.25
CA LEU A 103 13.53 0.39 13.95
C LEU A 103 14.65 0.87 14.87
N PRO A 104 15.63 0.00 15.20
CA PRO A 104 16.82 0.42 15.94
C PRO A 104 17.42 1.67 15.30
N SER A 105 17.84 2.63 16.11
CA SER A 105 18.42 3.89 15.63
C SER A 105 19.60 3.60 14.71
N VAL A 106 19.46 3.92 13.43
CA VAL A 106 20.58 3.96 12.49
C VAL A 106 21.40 5.20 12.82
N SER A 107 22.73 5.09 12.84
CA SER A 107 23.61 6.19 13.27
C SER A 107 23.36 7.49 12.48
N GLU A 108 23.43 8.63 13.17
CA GLU A 108 23.16 10.00 12.68
C GLU A 108 23.98 10.46 11.45
N VAL A 109 24.90 9.64 10.93
CA VAL A 109 25.87 10.05 9.90
C VAL A 109 25.36 9.83 8.47
N MET A 110 24.15 9.29 8.29
CA MET A 110 23.62 9.11 6.94
C MET A 110 22.87 10.37 6.51
N ARG A 111 23.28 10.96 5.38
CA ARG A 111 22.47 11.93 4.61
C ARG A 111 21.00 11.53 4.72
N GLU A 112 20.08 12.49 4.91
CA GLU A 112 18.63 12.23 5.00
C GLU A 112 18.12 11.54 3.73
N ARG A 113 18.32 10.21 3.66
CA ARG A 113 17.87 9.39 2.56
C ARG A 113 16.36 9.47 2.51
N PRO A 114 15.79 9.70 1.33
CA PRO A 114 14.35 9.77 1.20
C PRO A 114 13.72 8.40 1.45
N ASN A 115 12.46 8.38 1.82
CA ASN A 115 11.68 7.16 1.80
C ASN A 115 11.28 6.82 0.36
N VAL A 116 11.20 5.54 0.03
CA VAL A 116 10.70 5.03 -1.25
C VAL A 116 9.66 3.96 -0.95
N VAL A 117 8.39 4.29 -1.16
CA VAL A 117 7.27 3.49 -0.66
C VAL A 117 6.31 3.14 -1.78
N PHE A 118 6.11 1.85 -2.03
CA PHE A 118 5.07 1.35 -2.90
C PHE A 118 3.78 1.10 -2.13
N ILE A 119 2.68 1.65 -2.62
CA ILE A 119 1.32 1.22 -2.29
C ILE A 119 0.81 0.48 -3.52
N GLN A 120 0.88 -0.86 -3.46
CA GLN A 120 0.52 -1.71 -4.59
C GLN A 120 -0.88 -2.30 -4.39
N PHE A 121 -1.80 -1.99 -5.29
CA PHE A 121 -3.14 -2.58 -5.31
C PHE A 121 -3.19 -3.79 -6.24
N ASP A 122 -3.89 -4.85 -5.82
CA ASP A 122 -4.31 -5.94 -6.71
C ASP A 122 -5.50 -5.46 -7.54
N ALA A 123 -5.51 -5.75 -8.84
CA ALA A 123 -6.68 -5.58 -9.69
C ALA A 123 -7.27 -4.15 -9.74
N LEU A 124 -6.49 -3.08 -9.53
CA LEU A 124 -7.00 -1.70 -9.59
C LEU A 124 -6.65 -1.03 -10.92
N GLY A 125 -7.61 -1.00 -11.84
CA GLY A 125 -7.48 -0.30 -13.12
C GLY A 125 -7.54 1.22 -12.96
N ARG A 126 -6.89 1.94 -13.88
CA ARG A 126 -6.89 3.41 -13.87
C ARG A 126 -8.29 4.00 -13.93
N GLN A 127 -9.18 3.42 -14.74
CA GLN A 127 -10.57 3.89 -14.86
C GLN A 127 -11.39 3.55 -13.62
N ALA A 128 -11.13 2.41 -12.98
CA ALA A 128 -11.75 2.03 -11.72
C ALA A 128 -11.39 3.03 -10.61
N MET A 129 -10.11 3.41 -10.47
CA MET A 129 -9.68 4.44 -9.53
C MET A 129 -10.46 5.75 -9.71
N ARG A 130 -10.53 6.26 -10.95
CA ARG A 130 -11.25 7.52 -11.27
C ARG A 130 -12.75 7.47 -10.94
N ARG A 131 -13.40 6.33 -11.17
CA ARG A 131 -14.87 6.19 -11.06
C ARG A 131 -15.34 5.71 -9.70
N ARG A 132 -14.54 4.90 -9.01
CA ARG A 132 -14.92 4.18 -7.79
C ARG A 132 -14.16 4.64 -6.56
N MET A 133 -13.03 5.33 -6.74
CA MET A 133 -12.27 5.97 -5.66
C MET A 133 -12.12 7.49 -5.89
N PRO A 134 -13.24 8.23 -6.10
CA PRO A 134 -13.18 9.62 -6.52
C PRO A 134 -12.52 10.55 -5.50
N ARG A 135 -12.61 10.27 -4.19
CA ARG A 135 -12.03 11.16 -3.17
C ARG A 135 -10.52 11.08 -3.19
N SER A 136 -10.02 9.84 -3.18
CA SER A 136 -8.58 9.58 -3.26
C SER A 136 -8.03 10.12 -4.58
N TYR A 137 -8.75 9.91 -5.69
CA TYR A 137 -8.35 10.43 -7.00
C TYR A 137 -8.28 11.96 -7.02
N GLU A 138 -9.32 12.65 -6.55
CA GLU A 138 -9.35 14.12 -6.48
C GLU A 138 -8.19 14.66 -5.65
N LEU A 139 -7.93 14.09 -4.47
CA LEU A 139 -6.81 14.50 -3.63
C LEU A 139 -5.46 14.31 -4.32
N LEU A 140 -5.23 13.16 -4.96
CA LEU A 140 -4.00 12.89 -5.73
C LEU A 140 -3.83 13.87 -6.89
N THR A 141 -4.90 14.20 -7.61
CA THR A 141 -4.84 15.19 -8.70
C THR A 141 -4.59 16.60 -8.20
N SER A 142 -5.03 16.94 -6.98
CA SER A 142 -4.75 18.25 -6.39
C SER A 142 -3.25 18.47 -6.18
N TYR A 143 -2.49 17.43 -5.84
CA TYR A 143 -1.03 17.45 -5.75
C TYR A 143 -0.33 17.62 -7.12
N SER A 144 -1.04 17.38 -8.22
CA SER A 144 -0.51 17.59 -9.57
C SER A 144 -0.57 19.06 -10.00
N THR A 145 -1.48 19.84 -9.40
CA THR A 145 -1.67 21.25 -9.73
C THR A 145 -0.62 22.10 -9.06
N THR A 146 0.27 22.70 -9.85
CA THR A 146 1.08 23.85 -9.41
C THR A 146 0.27 25.16 -9.43
N ASP A 147 -1.07 25.07 -9.54
CA ASP A 147 -1.95 26.21 -9.68
C ASP A 147 -1.96 27.04 -8.38
N PRO A 148 -1.43 28.29 -8.42
CA PRO A 148 -1.43 29.19 -7.27
C PRO A 148 -2.84 29.56 -6.75
N SER A 149 -3.88 29.32 -7.56
CA SER A 149 -5.28 29.57 -7.23
C SER A 149 -6.01 28.38 -6.60
N SER A 150 -5.36 27.21 -6.54
CA SER A 150 -5.89 26.05 -5.82
C SER A 150 -5.93 26.31 -4.30
N SER A 151 -6.84 25.60 -3.61
CA SER A 151 -7.22 25.84 -2.21
C SER A 151 -6.06 25.97 -1.21
N LEU A 152 -6.33 26.53 -0.03
CA LEU A 152 -5.33 26.69 1.05
C LEU A 152 -4.58 25.39 1.42
N LEU A 153 -5.20 24.22 1.20
CA LEU A 153 -4.62 22.90 1.45
C LEU A 153 -3.51 22.52 0.45
N THR A 154 -3.59 22.96 -0.81
CA THR A 154 -2.57 22.71 -1.84
C THR A 154 -1.37 23.64 -1.69
N ARG A 155 -1.53 24.80 -1.04
CA ARG A 155 -0.46 25.81 -0.87
C ARG A 155 0.59 25.45 0.17
N LEU A 156 0.30 24.54 1.10
CA LEU A 156 1.18 24.27 2.24
C LEU A 156 2.19 23.14 2.00
N ASN A 157 1.96 22.23 1.04
CA ASN A 157 2.89 21.12 0.75
C ASN A 157 3.05 20.89 -0.75
N ARG A 158 4.24 21.21 -1.28
CA ARG A 158 4.63 21.00 -2.69
C ARG A 158 4.97 19.53 -2.99
N VAL A 159 4.09 18.59 -2.66
CA VAL A 159 4.24 17.22 -3.17
C VAL A 159 3.86 17.24 -4.64
N GLY A 160 4.76 16.81 -5.52
CA GLY A 160 4.47 16.72 -6.95
C GLY A 160 3.90 15.35 -7.28
N ALA A 161 2.65 15.28 -7.74
CA ALA A 161 2.02 14.04 -8.18
C ALA A 161 1.85 13.99 -9.71
N VAL A 162 2.22 12.85 -10.30
CA VAL A 162 2.05 12.58 -11.74
C VAL A 162 1.27 11.29 -11.93
N GLU A 163 0.13 11.37 -12.61
CA GLU A 163 -0.64 10.22 -13.10
C GLU A 163 -0.06 9.75 -14.43
N PHE A 164 0.17 8.45 -14.59
CA PHE A 164 0.54 7.85 -15.88
C PHE A 164 -0.69 7.23 -16.54
N HIS A 165 -0.87 7.52 -17.83
CA HIS A 165 -2.08 7.16 -18.56
C HIS A 165 -1.99 5.82 -19.29
N HIS A 166 -0.78 5.31 -19.49
CA HIS A 166 -0.49 4.14 -20.30
C HIS A 166 0.53 3.20 -19.63
N LEU A 167 0.34 2.88 -18.34
CA LEU A 167 0.99 1.72 -17.74
C LEU A 167 0.38 0.45 -18.36
N ASN A 168 1.21 -0.42 -18.90
CA ASN A 168 0.80 -1.68 -19.51
C ASN A 168 1.35 -2.87 -18.71
N VAL A 169 0.54 -3.93 -18.60
CA VAL A 169 0.96 -5.20 -18.02
C VAL A 169 1.96 -5.95 -18.92
N ASN A 170 2.83 -6.76 -18.33
CA ASN A 170 3.73 -7.67 -19.04
C ASN A 170 3.18 -9.10 -19.13
N GLY A 171 2.08 -9.42 -18.43
CA GLY A 171 1.45 -10.72 -18.52
C GLY A 171 0.16 -10.85 -17.71
N LYS A 172 -0.34 -12.09 -17.66
CA LYS A 172 -1.58 -12.45 -16.99
C LYS A 172 -1.48 -12.31 -15.47
N ASN A 173 -2.43 -11.59 -14.88
CA ASN A 173 -2.61 -11.43 -13.43
C ASN A 173 -1.33 -10.94 -12.73
N SER A 174 -1.18 -11.19 -11.43
CA SER A 174 -0.16 -10.54 -10.59
C SER A 174 1.28 -10.96 -10.90
N VAL A 175 1.55 -12.26 -11.03
CA VAL A 175 2.92 -12.81 -10.97
C VAL A 175 3.87 -12.23 -12.02
N PRO A 176 3.52 -12.15 -13.33
CA PRO A 176 4.42 -11.58 -14.33
C PRO A 176 4.72 -10.10 -14.10
N ASN A 177 3.70 -9.34 -13.69
CA ASN A 177 3.79 -7.89 -13.48
C ASN A 177 4.56 -7.56 -12.21
N MET A 178 4.30 -8.29 -11.11
CA MET A 178 5.08 -8.23 -9.88
C MET A 178 6.54 -8.64 -10.10
N HIS A 179 6.81 -9.64 -10.95
CA HIS A 179 8.19 -10.02 -11.27
C HIS A 179 8.93 -8.84 -11.91
N GLN A 180 8.33 -8.20 -12.92
CA GLN A 180 8.90 -7.01 -13.56
C GLN A 180 9.06 -5.87 -12.56
N LEU A 181 8.04 -5.59 -11.74
CA LEU A 181 8.08 -4.49 -10.77
C LEU A 181 9.12 -4.70 -9.66
N TYR A 182 9.25 -5.92 -9.14
CA TYR A 182 10.10 -6.20 -7.98
C TYR A 182 11.52 -6.54 -8.36
N CYS A 183 11.73 -7.16 -9.53
CA CYS A 183 12.97 -7.80 -9.91
C CYS A 183 13.46 -7.43 -11.32
N GLY A 184 12.66 -6.68 -12.08
CA GLY A 184 12.84 -6.47 -13.51
C GLY A 184 12.67 -7.75 -14.32
N SER A 185 13.42 -7.86 -15.41
CA SER A 185 13.59 -9.12 -16.15
C SER A 185 14.65 -10.06 -15.55
N GLY A 186 15.22 -9.69 -14.39
CA GLY A 186 16.30 -10.40 -13.72
C GLY A 186 15.84 -11.51 -12.77
N ASN A 187 16.80 -12.20 -12.16
CA ASN A 187 16.51 -13.23 -11.16
C ASN A 187 16.18 -12.58 -9.81
N CYS A 188 14.93 -12.71 -9.35
CA CYS A 188 14.43 -12.15 -8.09
C CYS A 188 15.27 -12.46 -6.84
N LYS A 189 16.08 -13.52 -6.81
CA LYS A 189 17.00 -13.80 -5.70
C LYS A 189 18.15 -12.80 -5.59
N LYS A 190 18.50 -12.13 -6.70
CA LYS A 190 19.66 -11.23 -6.81
C LYS A 190 19.24 -9.78 -7.07
N THR A 191 18.16 -9.59 -7.83
CA THR A 191 17.78 -8.28 -8.37
C THR A 191 16.55 -7.68 -7.69
N SER A 192 16.03 -8.25 -6.60
CA SER A 192 14.85 -7.67 -5.98
C SER A 192 15.12 -6.28 -5.38
N LEU A 193 14.20 -5.33 -5.56
CA LEU A 193 14.31 -3.98 -5.01
C LEU A 193 14.53 -3.98 -3.50
N LEU A 194 13.84 -4.85 -2.75
CA LEU A 194 14.05 -5.01 -1.31
C LEU A 194 15.52 -5.34 -0.98
N SER A 195 16.14 -6.25 -1.75
CA SER A 195 17.55 -6.60 -1.55
C SER A 195 18.49 -5.44 -1.90
N ILE A 196 18.20 -4.73 -2.99
CA ILE A 196 18.98 -3.59 -3.47
C ILE A 196 18.97 -2.48 -2.42
N TYR A 197 17.79 -2.10 -1.93
CA TYR A 197 17.64 -1.04 -0.94
C TYR A 197 18.20 -1.44 0.43
N LYS A 198 18.02 -2.70 0.85
CA LYS A 198 18.66 -3.22 2.07
C LYS A 198 20.19 -3.11 2.00
N GLN A 199 20.79 -3.50 0.86
CA GLN A 199 22.23 -3.37 0.64
C GLN A 199 22.68 -1.91 0.56
N SER A 200 21.82 -1.03 0.06
CA SER A 200 22.05 0.42 0.06
C SER A 200 21.98 1.01 1.47
N GLY A 201 21.53 0.26 2.48
CA GLY A 201 21.43 0.66 3.88
C GLY A 201 20.08 1.29 4.26
N TYR A 202 19.04 1.08 3.46
CA TYR A 202 17.69 1.48 3.83
C TYR A 202 17.10 0.49 4.82
N SER A 203 16.25 1.00 5.70
CA SER A 203 15.31 0.17 6.44
C SER A 203 14.29 -0.42 5.47
N THR A 204 14.05 -1.73 5.54
CA THR A 204 13.20 -2.42 4.55
C THR A 204 11.99 -3.08 5.19
N SER A 205 10.81 -2.88 4.60
CA SER A 205 9.61 -3.64 4.98
C SER A 205 8.78 -4.11 3.80
N LEU A 206 7.96 -5.12 4.07
CA LEU A 206 6.99 -5.65 3.13
C LEU A 206 5.67 -5.87 3.86
N ILE A 207 4.58 -5.30 3.36
CA ILE A 207 3.24 -5.83 3.64
C ILE A 207 2.89 -6.77 2.50
N ASP A 208 2.75 -8.05 2.82
CA ASP A 208 2.40 -9.09 1.86
C ASP A 208 1.02 -9.64 2.15
N THR A 209 0.01 -8.98 1.59
CA THR A 209 -1.34 -9.52 1.58
C THR A 209 -1.50 -10.62 0.52
N TYR A 210 -0.65 -10.67 -0.52
CA TYR A 210 -0.74 -11.68 -1.59
C TYR A 210 -0.41 -13.09 -1.09
N GLY A 211 -1.13 -14.08 -1.62
CA GLY A 211 -0.79 -15.50 -1.43
C GLY A 211 0.24 -16.06 -2.39
N PHE A 212 0.66 -15.25 -3.36
CA PHE A 212 1.46 -15.68 -4.50
C PHE A 212 2.58 -14.68 -4.74
N GLN A 213 3.80 -15.20 -4.90
CA GLN A 213 5.00 -14.40 -5.09
C GLN A 213 5.70 -14.78 -6.41
N PRO A 214 6.40 -13.84 -7.06
CA PRO A 214 7.26 -14.16 -8.19
C PRO A 214 8.25 -15.27 -7.84
N LYS A 215 8.52 -16.15 -8.82
CA LYS A 215 9.45 -17.27 -8.63
C LYS A 215 10.81 -16.76 -8.16
N GLY A 216 11.27 -17.24 -7.01
CA GLY A 216 12.57 -16.88 -6.46
C GLY A 216 12.59 -15.56 -5.69
N PHE A 217 11.47 -14.86 -5.56
CA PHE A 217 11.32 -13.78 -4.60
C PHE A 217 11.25 -14.37 -3.19
N VAL A 218 12.26 -14.08 -2.37
CA VAL A 218 12.39 -14.60 -1.00
C VAL A 218 12.50 -13.40 -0.05
N PRO A 219 11.39 -12.73 0.26
CA PRO A 219 11.41 -11.47 0.98
C PRO A 219 11.98 -11.60 2.39
N GLN A 220 11.84 -12.77 3.04
CA GLN A 220 12.32 -13.01 4.41
C GLN A 220 13.83 -12.79 4.58
N LYS A 221 14.62 -12.84 3.50
CA LYS A 221 16.06 -12.56 3.54
C LYS A 221 16.42 -11.11 3.28
N SER A 222 15.47 -10.32 2.77
CA SER A 222 15.71 -8.99 2.20
C SER A 222 14.89 -7.90 2.86
N VAL A 223 14.14 -8.24 3.91
CA VAL A 223 13.34 -7.30 4.70
C VAL A 223 13.80 -7.30 6.16
N ASP A 224 13.65 -6.15 6.82
CA ASP A 224 13.81 -6.05 8.27
C ASP A 224 12.48 -6.35 8.96
N ARG A 225 11.35 -6.07 8.29
CA ARG A 225 9.99 -6.33 8.77
C ARG A 225 9.10 -6.87 7.67
N ILE A 226 8.34 -7.92 7.96
CA ILE A 226 7.33 -8.47 7.05
C ILE A 226 5.99 -8.60 7.74
N LEU A 227 4.97 -8.06 7.09
CA LEU A 227 3.59 -8.10 7.49
C LEU A 227 2.83 -8.98 6.49
N ALA A 228 2.75 -10.29 6.73
CA ALA A 228 1.97 -11.16 5.85
C ALA A 228 0.50 -11.16 6.29
N ALA A 229 -0.40 -10.74 5.39
CA ALA A 229 -1.84 -10.82 5.58
C ALA A 229 -2.48 -12.03 4.88
N ASN A 230 -1.71 -12.86 4.17
CA ASN A 230 -2.18 -14.22 3.88
C ASN A 230 -1.94 -15.12 5.10
N TYR A 231 -2.71 -14.84 6.15
CA TYR A 231 -2.61 -15.48 7.45
C TYR A 231 -2.81 -17.00 7.37
N PHE A 232 -3.48 -17.52 6.34
CA PHE A 232 -3.63 -18.96 6.14
C PHE A 232 -2.29 -19.67 5.89
N ILE A 233 -1.41 -19.04 5.11
CA ILE A 233 -0.10 -19.61 4.75
C ILE A 233 0.85 -19.50 5.94
N GLU A 234 0.74 -18.44 6.73
CA GLU A 234 1.69 -18.15 7.82
C GLU A 234 1.28 -18.75 9.18
N TYR A 235 -0.01 -19.01 9.41
CA TYR A 235 -0.55 -19.46 10.71
C TYR A 235 -1.20 -20.85 10.68
N GLY A 236 -1.28 -21.51 9.51
CA GLY A 236 -1.84 -22.85 9.39
C GLY A 236 -3.32 -22.94 9.81
N ARG A 237 -3.78 -24.14 10.18
CA ARG A 237 -5.19 -24.42 10.52
C ARG A 237 -5.73 -23.63 11.71
N ASP A 238 -4.88 -23.11 12.60
CA ASP A 238 -5.30 -22.32 13.77
C ASP A 238 -5.82 -20.92 13.39
N ALA A 239 -5.50 -20.41 12.20
CA ALA A 239 -6.09 -19.18 11.65
C ALA A 239 -7.37 -19.43 10.85
N GLN A 240 -7.79 -20.68 10.67
CA GLN A 240 -9.04 -20.98 9.97
C GLN A 240 -10.27 -20.46 10.73
N GLU A 241 -10.20 -20.43 12.07
CA GLU A 241 -11.20 -19.82 12.96
C GLU A 241 -11.17 -18.27 12.94
N LEU A 242 -10.03 -17.66 12.61
CA LEU A 242 -9.90 -16.20 12.46
C LEU A 242 -10.49 -15.67 11.14
N TYR A 243 -10.62 -16.56 10.14
CA TYR A 243 -10.90 -16.21 8.75
C TYR A 243 -12.03 -17.02 8.11
N SER A 244 -12.81 -17.78 8.89
CA SER A 244 -14.08 -18.31 8.42
C SER A 244 -15.07 -17.15 8.27
N HIS A 245 -15.06 -16.51 7.10
CA HIS A 245 -16.21 -16.02 6.33
C HIS A 245 -15.85 -14.80 5.45
N LYS A 246 -15.54 -15.09 4.17
CA LYS A 246 -15.97 -14.40 2.93
C LYS A 246 -15.99 -12.84 2.82
N SER A 247 -15.44 -12.04 3.73
CA SER A 247 -15.82 -10.62 3.83
C SER A 247 -14.69 -9.56 3.89
N GLY A 248 -13.41 -9.92 3.69
CA GLY A 248 -12.31 -8.93 3.78
C GLY A 248 -12.08 -8.38 5.21
N CYS A 249 -12.78 -8.93 6.20
CA CYS A 249 -12.64 -8.60 7.61
C CYS A 249 -11.55 -9.42 8.28
N VAL A 250 -10.81 -8.78 9.19
CA VAL A 250 -9.93 -9.42 10.16
C VAL A 250 -10.75 -9.79 11.40
N ALA A 251 -10.82 -11.08 11.71
CA ALA A 251 -11.55 -11.61 12.88
C ALA A 251 -13.02 -11.09 13.00
N ASN A 252 -13.67 -10.81 11.86
CA ASN A 252 -15.02 -10.24 11.78
C ASN A 252 -15.21 -8.86 12.44
N THR A 253 -14.13 -8.16 12.83
CA THR A 253 -14.19 -6.86 13.54
C THR A 253 -13.89 -5.67 12.63
N THR A 254 -12.76 -5.68 11.94
CA THR A 254 -12.28 -4.55 11.13
C THR A 254 -11.96 -5.01 9.72
N TRP A 255 -12.12 -4.16 8.72
CA TRP A 255 -11.59 -4.41 7.38
C TRP A 255 -10.06 -4.46 7.41
N ILE A 256 -9.45 -5.42 6.70
CA ILE A 256 -7.99 -5.55 6.68
C ILE A 256 -7.30 -4.30 6.11
N THR A 257 -7.90 -3.65 5.10
CA THR A 257 -7.39 -2.39 4.56
C THR A 257 -7.35 -1.26 5.60
N ASP A 258 -8.31 -1.20 6.52
CA ASP A 258 -8.31 -0.20 7.59
C ASP A 258 -7.09 -0.39 8.50
N GLU A 259 -6.81 -1.63 8.90
CA GLU A 259 -5.65 -1.98 9.73
C GLU A 259 -4.33 -1.69 8.99
N ILE A 260 -4.24 -2.04 7.70
CA ILE A 260 -3.05 -1.78 6.86
C ILE A 260 -2.76 -0.29 6.77
N PHE A 261 -3.74 0.55 6.44
CA PHE A 261 -3.51 1.98 6.28
C PHE A 261 -3.26 2.69 7.61
N ASP A 262 -3.87 2.25 8.71
CA ASP A 262 -3.52 2.75 10.04
C ASP A 262 -2.09 2.39 10.44
N TYR A 263 -1.65 1.16 10.16
CA TYR A 263 -0.27 0.75 10.36
C TYR A 263 0.70 1.59 9.52
N LEU A 264 0.41 1.75 8.23
CA LEU A 264 1.25 2.53 7.32
C LEU A 264 1.36 3.98 7.74
N ARG A 265 0.27 4.63 8.16
CA ARG A 265 0.31 6.00 8.69
C ARG A 265 1.32 6.10 9.83
N ASP A 266 1.25 5.19 10.79
CA ASP A 266 2.16 5.20 11.93
C ASP A 266 3.61 4.93 11.48
N ARG A 267 3.83 4.03 10.50
CA ARG A 267 5.17 3.81 9.93
C ARG A 267 5.72 5.07 9.27
N PHE A 268 4.92 5.81 8.52
CA PHE A 268 5.32 7.09 7.94
C PHE A 268 5.75 8.12 9.00
N ILE A 269 5.03 8.19 10.13
CA ILE A 269 5.39 9.06 11.26
C ILE A 269 6.74 8.68 11.86
N MET A 270 7.03 7.39 11.94
CA MET A 270 8.23 6.86 12.59
C MET A 270 9.45 6.89 11.68
N MET A 271 9.25 6.70 10.38
CA MET A 271 10.31 6.68 9.37
C MET A 271 10.58 8.10 8.81
N ARG A 272 10.70 9.11 9.66
CA ARG A 272 10.99 10.49 9.24
C ARG A 272 12.44 10.68 8.74
N SER A 273 13.36 9.81 9.13
CA SER A 273 14.78 9.88 8.77
C SER A 273 15.39 8.48 8.59
N GLY A 274 16.57 8.42 7.96
CA GLY A 274 17.34 7.18 7.79
C GLY A 274 17.03 6.36 6.52
N GLY A 275 16.01 6.75 5.76
CA GLY A 275 15.61 6.09 4.51
C GLY A 275 14.85 4.78 4.74
N TRP A 276 13.61 4.74 4.26
CA TRP A 276 12.73 3.58 4.32
C TRP A 276 12.33 3.12 2.93
N PHE A 277 12.60 1.85 2.61
CA PHE A 277 12.06 1.21 1.42
C PHE A 277 10.96 0.23 1.81
N SER A 278 9.75 0.41 1.27
CA SER A 278 8.64 -0.50 1.56
C SER A 278 7.86 -0.88 0.33
N ILE A 279 7.46 -2.15 0.26
CA ILE A 279 6.44 -2.62 -0.67
C ILE A 279 5.21 -2.97 0.14
N ASN A 280 4.06 -2.35 -0.14
CA ASN A 280 2.87 -2.56 0.65
C ASN A 280 1.71 -2.99 -0.25
N ASN A 281 1.39 -4.27 -0.16
CA ASN A 281 0.40 -4.90 -0.99
C ASN A 281 -1.00 -4.78 -0.40
N VAL A 282 -1.99 -4.40 -1.21
CA VAL A 282 -3.40 -4.24 -0.84
C VAL A 282 -4.27 -5.10 -1.75
N LEU A 283 -4.86 -6.15 -1.18
CA LEU A 283 -5.59 -7.19 -1.91
C LEU A 283 -7.11 -6.98 -2.01
N ASP A 284 -7.70 -6.02 -1.28
CA ASP A 284 -9.16 -6.00 -1.06
C ASP A 284 -10.00 -5.85 -2.32
N ALA A 285 -9.39 -5.43 -3.42
CA ALA A 285 -9.97 -5.39 -4.75
C ALA A 285 -10.05 -6.74 -5.47
N HIS A 286 -9.42 -7.80 -4.96
CA HIS A 286 -9.46 -9.17 -5.49
C HIS A 286 -10.53 -10.01 -4.77
N SER A 287 -11.82 -9.67 -4.94
CA SER A 287 -12.94 -10.39 -4.33
C SER A 287 -14.21 -10.38 -5.19
N GLU A 288 -15.16 -11.28 -4.97
CA GLU A 288 -16.41 -11.36 -5.75
C GLU A 288 -17.23 -10.04 -5.81
N ASP A 289 -16.96 -9.05 -4.94
CA ASP A 289 -17.61 -7.72 -4.90
C ASP A 289 -16.59 -6.56 -5.08
N GLU A 290 -15.66 -6.69 -6.04
CA GLU A 290 -14.56 -5.75 -6.28
C GLU A 290 -15.02 -4.28 -6.32
N LEU A 291 -16.12 -4.01 -7.03
CA LEU A 291 -16.60 -2.65 -7.28
C LEU A 291 -17.08 -1.94 -6.03
N ASN A 292 -17.69 -2.66 -5.09
CA ASN A 292 -18.09 -2.08 -3.81
C ASN A 292 -16.88 -1.95 -2.88
N ASN A 293 -15.93 -2.87 -2.95
CA ASN A 293 -14.71 -2.80 -2.14
C ASN A 293 -13.88 -1.56 -2.49
N TYR A 294 -13.78 -1.17 -3.76
CA TYR A 294 -13.13 0.11 -4.13
C TYR A 294 -13.77 1.31 -3.42
N ALA A 295 -15.10 1.39 -3.35
CA ALA A 295 -15.78 2.51 -2.71
C ALA A 295 -15.55 2.53 -1.19
N VAL A 296 -15.40 1.35 -0.56
CA VAL A 296 -15.03 1.23 0.86
C VAL A 296 -13.57 1.63 1.08
N MET A 297 -12.67 1.15 0.23
CA MET A 297 -11.25 1.49 0.26
C MET A 297 -11.00 2.99 0.02
N ASP A 298 -11.80 3.64 -0.83
CA ASP A 298 -11.67 5.08 -1.13
C ASP A 298 -11.72 5.93 0.15
N ILE A 299 -12.62 5.59 1.07
CA ILE A 299 -12.78 6.34 2.33
C ILE A 299 -11.48 6.28 3.13
N LYS A 300 -10.96 5.07 3.36
CA LYS A 300 -9.79 4.87 4.22
C LYS A 300 -8.50 5.33 3.54
N PHE A 301 -8.35 5.08 2.25
CA PHE A 301 -7.18 5.51 1.50
C PHE A 301 -7.10 7.04 1.41
N HIS A 302 -8.23 7.71 1.20
CA HIS A 302 -8.31 9.17 1.25
C HIS A 302 -7.94 9.72 2.65
N GLU A 303 -8.46 9.14 3.73
CA GLU A 303 -8.09 9.51 5.11
C GLU A 303 -6.57 9.35 5.33
N PHE A 304 -5.99 8.23 4.90
CA PHE A 304 -4.56 7.98 4.97
C PHE A 304 -3.75 9.06 4.22
N LEU A 305 -4.10 9.38 2.98
CA LEU A 305 -3.42 10.42 2.20
C LEU A 305 -3.53 11.81 2.84
N LEU A 306 -4.70 12.15 3.43
CA LEU A 306 -4.87 13.41 4.17
C LEU A 306 -3.99 13.47 5.41
N ASP A 307 -3.91 12.38 6.17
CA ASP A 307 -3.07 12.31 7.36
C ASP A 307 -1.59 12.49 6.99
N LEU A 308 -1.11 11.80 5.94
CA LEU A 308 0.27 11.97 5.48
C LEU A 308 0.58 13.40 5.06
N ASN A 309 -0.36 14.07 4.40
CA ASN A 309 -0.20 15.48 4.04
C ASN A 309 -0.16 16.40 5.27
N ARG A 310 -1.11 16.24 6.21
CA ARG A 310 -1.15 17.04 7.45
C ARG A 310 0.11 16.89 8.30
N LEU A 311 0.71 15.70 8.29
CA LEU A 311 1.89 15.37 9.07
C LEU A 311 3.20 15.68 8.36
N GLU A 312 3.14 16.21 7.14
CA GLU A 312 4.28 16.48 6.25
C GLU A 312 5.14 15.21 5.98
N ALA A 313 4.53 14.03 6.10
CA ALA A 313 5.22 12.74 6.00
C ALA A 313 5.68 12.41 4.56
N LEU A 314 5.20 13.17 3.58
CA LEU A 314 5.57 13.02 2.17
C LEU A 314 6.75 13.89 1.75
N ASP A 315 7.20 14.85 2.59
CA ASP A 315 8.18 15.87 2.18
C ASP A 315 9.52 15.28 1.70
N ASN A 316 9.99 14.21 2.34
CA ASN A 316 11.20 13.47 1.96
C ASN A 316 10.86 12.04 1.52
N THR A 317 9.80 11.88 0.73
CA THR A 317 9.29 10.57 0.29
C THR A 317 9.05 10.56 -1.22
N ILE A 318 9.43 9.46 -1.88
CA ILE A 318 8.90 9.04 -3.18
C ILE A 318 7.86 7.96 -2.91
N MET A 319 6.60 8.22 -3.24
CA MET A 319 5.52 7.25 -3.10
C MET A 319 5.02 6.83 -4.48
N ILE A 320 5.01 5.51 -4.71
CA ILE A 320 4.54 4.90 -5.96
C ILE A 320 3.23 4.20 -5.64
N ILE A 321 2.13 4.74 -6.15
CA ILE A 321 0.82 4.10 -6.09
C ILE A 321 0.62 3.36 -7.40
N VAL A 322 0.63 2.04 -7.38
CA VAL A 322 0.68 1.22 -8.58
C VAL A 322 -0.25 0.01 -8.45
N ALA A 323 -0.77 -0.49 -9.56
CA ALA A 323 -1.39 -1.80 -9.61
C ALA A 323 -0.56 -2.78 -10.44
N ASP A 324 -0.58 -4.04 -10.06
CA ASP A 324 0.02 -5.13 -10.83
C ASP A 324 -0.76 -5.39 -12.14
N HIS A 325 -2.08 -5.31 -12.08
CA HIS A 325 -3.01 -5.28 -13.21
C HIS A 325 -4.29 -4.52 -12.85
N GLY A 326 -5.13 -4.23 -13.82
CA GLY A 326 -6.50 -3.75 -13.54
C GLY A 326 -7.48 -4.89 -13.30
N LEU A 327 -8.77 -4.60 -13.31
CA LEU A 327 -9.80 -5.58 -12.96
C LEU A 327 -9.91 -6.66 -14.04
N HIS A 328 -9.55 -7.90 -13.71
CA HIS A 328 -9.69 -9.02 -14.63
C HIS A 328 -11.11 -9.64 -14.57
N GLY A 329 -11.54 -10.29 -15.66
CA GLY A 329 -12.81 -10.99 -15.71
C GLY A 329 -12.73 -12.41 -15.15
N HIS A 330 -13.81 -12.88 -14.54
CA HIS A 330 -14.09 -14.32 -14.38
C HIS A 330 -14.88 -14.87 -15.58
N ASP A 331 -15.53 -14.00 -16.36
CA ASP A 331 -16.28 -14.33 -17.57
C ASP A 331 -15.72 -13.53 -18.77
N TRP A 332 -15.34 -14.25 -19.82
CA TRP A 332 -14.78 -13.73 -21.09
C TRP A 332 -15.79 -12.87 -21.88
N LYS A 333 -17.05 -12.80 -21.43
CA LYS A 333 -18.10 -11.96 -22.03
C LYS A 333 -17.95 -10.47 -21.70
N GLU A 334 -17.12 -10.08 -20.74
CA GLU A 334 -16.92 -8.68 -20.35
C GLU A 334 -15.66 -8.08 -20.99
N LEU A 335 -15.74 -7.75 -22.29
CA LEU A 335 -14.63 -7.14 -23.05
C LEU A 335 -13.99 -5.92 -22.36
N TRP A 336 -14.74 -5.15 -21.58
CA TRP A 336 -14.19 -4.00 -20.86
C TRP A 336 -13.22 -4.39 -19.75
N ARG A 337 -13.37 -5.56 -19.12
CA ARG A 337 -12.43 -6.09 -18.11
C ARG A 337 -11.13 -6.55 -18.74
N GLU A 338 -11.17 -7.05 -19.97
CA GLU A 338 -9.96 -7.35 -20.74
C GLU A 338 -9.12 -6.09 -20.98
N PHE A 339 -9.77 -4.96 -21.29
CA PHE A 339 -9.08 -3.68 -21.41
C PHE A 339 -8.61 -3.14 -20.04
N ASP A 340 -9.44 -3.22 -19.00
CA ASP A 340 -9.09 -2.71 -17.68
C ASP A 340 -7.92 -3.51 -17.07
N GLN A 341 -7.92 -4.84 -17.22
CA GLN A 341 -6.81 -5.70 -16.79
C GLN A 341 -5.45 -5.25 -17.34
N ARG A 342 -5.42 -4.81 -18.60
CA ARG A 342 -4.20 -4.34 -19.28
C ARG A 342 -3.85 -2.87 -18.98
N ASN A 343 -4.72 -2.14 -18.27
CA ASN A 343 -4.57 -0.71 -17.94
C ASN A 343 -4.58 -0.45 -16.41
N PRO A 344 -3.57 -0.97 -15.68
CA PRO A 344 -3.41 -0.75 -14.25
C PRO A 344 -3.19 0.72 -13.89
N LEU A 345 -3.50 1.06 -12.64
CA LEU A 345 -3.21 2.36 -12.05
C LEU A 345 -1.70 2.61 -11.91
N LEU A 346 -1.26 3.85 -12.18
CA LEU A 346 0.05 4.36 -11.76
C LEU A 346 -0.03 5.86 -11.42
N HIS A 347 0.32 6.20 -10.18
CA HIS A 347 0.68 7.54 -9.75
C HIS A 347 2.06 7.53 -9.09
N VAL A 348 2.87 8.53 -9.40
CA VAL A 348 4.16 8.77 -8.74
C VAL A 348 4.09 10.10 -8.02
N LEU A 349 4.32 10.08 -6.71
CA LEU A 349 4.38 11.26 -5.85
C LEU A 349 5.82 11.46 -5.42
N VAL A 350 6.31 12.68 -5.55
CA VAL A 350 7.66 13.08 -5.15
C VAL A 350 7.55 14.18 -4.12
N GLY A 351 8.23 14.02 -2.99
CA GLY A 351 8.31 14.99 -1.92
C GLY A 351 9.14 16.22 -2.30
N LYS A 352 8.77 17.39 -1.77
CA LYS A 352 9.43 18.67 -2.09
C LYS A 352 10.91 18.75 -1.67
N ASN A 353 11.34 17.89 -0.74
CA ASN A 353 12.72 17.85 -0.25
C ASN A 353 13.59 16.82 -0.99
N ILE A 354 13.04 16.11 -1.98
CA ILE A 354 13.81 15.19 -2.82
C ILE A 354 14.81 15.99 -3.66
N LEU A 355 16.08 15.60 -3.64
CA LEU A 355 17.10 16.23 -4.48
C LEU A 355 16.75 16.03 -5.97
N GLY A 356 16.74 17.12 -6.74
CA GLY A 356 16.32 17.09 -8.14
C GLY A 356 14.80 17.04 -8.34
N PHE A 357 14.01 17.41 -7.33
CA PHE A 357 12.54 17.42 -7.38
C PHE A 357 11.97 17.98 -8.70
N ASP A 358 12.37 19.17 -9.11
CA ASP A 358 11.84 19.82 -10.31
C ASP A 358 12.16 19.02 -11.59
N ASP A 359 13.41 18.57 -11.75
CA ASP A 359 13.86 17.77 -12.90
C ASP A 359 13.13 16.42 -12.96
N ILE A 360 12.96 15.77 -11.80
CA ILE A 360 12.22 14.51 -11.69
C ILE A 360 10.76 14.72 -12.11
N ILE A 361 10.11 15.77 -11.60
CA ILE A 361 8.72 16.07 -11.94
C ILE A 361 8.56 16.40 -13.42
N GLU A 362 9.49 17.16 -14.02
CA GLU A 362 9.50 17.44 -15.45
C GLU A 362 9.63 16.16 -16.28
N SER A 363 10.59 15.28 -15.93
CA SER A 363 10.78 14.00 -16.60
C SER A 363 9.55 13.08 -16.48
N LEU A 364 8.95 12.98 -15.30
CA LEU A 364 7.74 12.20 -15.08
C LEU A 364 6.57 12.73 -15.93
N LYS A 365 6.37 14.05 -15.98
CA LYS A 365 5.34 14.68 -16.83
C LYS A 365 5.59 14.45 -18.32
N ALA A 366 6.84 14.50 -18.78
CA ALA A 366 7.16 14.20 -20.18
C ALA A 366 6.82 12.75 -20.58
N ASN A 367 6.82 11.84 -19.61
CA ASN A 367 6.56 10.42 -19.78
C ASN A 367 5.12 9.98 -19.46
N SER A 368 4.28 10.84 -18.87
CA SER A 368 2.95 10.46 -18.35
C SER A 368 1.99 9.92 -19.40
N ASP A 369 2.12 10.42 -20.64
CA ASP A 369 1.33 10.03 -21.81
C ASP A 369 2.07 9.02 -22.73
N LYS A 370 3.13 8.39 -22.24
CA LYS A 370 3.91 7.39 -22.98
C LYS A 370 3.62 5.97 -22.48
N LEU A 371 3.90 4.98 -23.33
CA LEU A 371 3.80 3.57 -22.95
C LEU A 371 4.86 3.24 -21.88
N VAL A 372 4.40 2.97 -20.67
CA VAL A 372 5.22 2.61 -19.51
C VAL A 372 4.96 1.15 -19.13
N THR A 373 5.98 0.48 -18.61
CA THR A 373 5.94 -0.89 -18.09
C THR A 373 6.30 -0.94 -16.62
N HIS A 374 5.93 -2.01 -15.93
CA HIS A 374 6.44 -2.29 -14.57
C HIS A 374 7.96 -2.37 -14.53
N GLY A 375 8.61 -2.78 -15.63
CA GLY A 375 10.07 -2.81 -15.77
C GLY A 375 10.71 -1.42 -15.81
N ASP A 376 10.04 -0.41 -16.38
CA ASP A 376 10.49 0.98 -16.34
C ASP A 376 10.45 1.52 -14.90
N ILE A 377 9.38 1.20 -14.15
CA ILE A 377 9.26 1.56 -12.74
C ILE A 377 10.39 0.91 -11.93
N TYR A 378 10.62 -0.40 -12.12
CA TYR A 378 11.72 -1.11 -11.49
C TYR A 378 13.06 -0.43 -11.78
N MET A 379 13.35 -0.11 -13.05
CA MET A 379 14.60 0.54 -13.44
C MET A 379 14.79 1.89 -12.77
N THR A 380 13.74 2.72 -12.81
CA THR A 380 13.72 4.03 -12.19
C THR A 380 14.08 3.94 -10.70
N ILE A 381 13.40 3.05 -9.98
CA ILE A 381 13.54 2.93 -8.53
C ILE A 381 14.83 2.21 -8.14
N ALA A 382 15.27 1.22 -8.91
CA ALA A 382 16.55 0.55 -8.65
C ALA A 382 17.74 1.48 -8.91
N SER A 383 17.70 2.30 -9.96
CA SER A 383 18.75 3.30 -10.23
C SER A 383 18.80 4.41 -9.17
N PHE A 384 17.68 4.69 -8.50
CA PHE A 384 17.61 5.69 -7.44
C PHE A 384 18.28 5.27 -6.12
N SER A 385 18.56 3.97 -5.90
CA SER A 385 19.13 3.50 -4.63
C SER A 385 20.63 3.84 -4.43
N GLU A 386 21.27 4.52 -5.39
CA GLU A 386 22.69 4.91 -5.41
C GLU A 386 23.70 3.76 -5.37
N THR A 387 23.26 2.49 -5.24
CA THR A 387 24.14 1.34 -5.44
C THR A 387 24.46 1.19 -6.91
N ALA A 388 25.76 1.26 -7.23
CA ALA A 388 26.33 1.06 -8.56
C ALA A 388 26.20 -0.38 -9.09
N LEU A 389 25.01 -0.98 -9.00
CA LEU A 389 24.69 -2.13 -9.81
C LEU A 389 24.51 -1.61 -11.24
N PRO A 390 25.25 -2.13 -12.24
CA PRO A 390 24.99 -1.84 -13.64
C PRO A 390 23.70 -2.55 -14.05
N LEU A 391 22.57 -2.04 -13.56
CA LEU A 391 21.25 -2.42 -14.03
C LEU A 391 21.08 -1.71 -15.36
N LYS A 392 21.50 -2.38 -16.43
CA LYS A 392 20.95 -2.12 -17.75
C LYS A 392 20.04 -3.29 -18.05
N LEU A 393 18.77 -3.16 -17.68
CA LEU A 393 17.76 -4.00 -18.29
C LEU A 393 17.58 -3.47 -19.72
N ALA A 394 17.60 -4.37 -20.70
CA ALA A 394 17.28 -3.99 -22.07
C ALA A 394 15.83 -3.50 -22.10
N ASN A 395 15.53 -2.56 -23.01
CA ASN A 395 14.17 -2.16 -23.35
C ASN A 395 13.36 -1.50 -22.21
N THR A 396 14.04 -1.00 -21.18
CA THR A 396 13.47 -0.22 -20.08
C THR A 396 14.10 1.17 -20.00
N VAL A 397 13.39 2.11 -19.38
CA VAL A 397 13.73 3.52 -19.31
C VAL A 397 13.66 4.00 -17.86
N ASN A 398 14.64 4.79 -17.41
CA ASN A 398 14.56 5.48 -16.12
C ASN A 398 13.65 6.71 -16.23
N LEU A 399 12.46 6.64 -15.66
CA LEU A 399 11.42 7.68 -15.74
C LEU A 399 11.81 9.00 -15.04
N PHE A 400 12.82 8.99 -14.16
CA PHE A 400 13.31 10.18 -13.47
C PHE A 400 14.33 10.97 -14.29
N THR A 401 15.02 10.34 -15.25
CA THR A 401 16.17 10.96 -15.94
C THR A 401 16.12 10.84 -17.46
N GLU A 402 15.23 10.02 -18.01
CA GLU A 402 15.17 9.72 -19.44
C GLU A 402 13.75 9.94 -19.97
N GLN A 403 13.65 10.28 -21.25
CA GLN A 403 12.38 10.41 -21.96
C GLN A 403 12.10 9.18 -22.81
N ILE A 404 10.88 8.66 -22.68
CA ILE A 404 10.41 7.55 -23.50
C ILE A 404 10.19 8.04 -24.93
N SER A 405 10.80 7.33 -25.88
CA SER A 405 10.63 7.59 -27.31
C SER A 405 9.16 7.56 -27.72
N ILE A 406 8.74 8.54 -28.53
CA ILE A 406 7.39 8.55 -29.14
C ILE A 406 7.13 7.32 -30.01
N ASN A 407 8.19 6.68 -30.52
CA ASN A 407 8.10 5.49 -31.35
C ASN A 407 8.15 4.17 -30.55
N ARG A 408 8.08 4.23 -29.20
CA ARG A 408 8.07 3.00 -28.38
C ARG A 408 6.79 2.22 -28.66
N THR A 409 6.97 0.97 -29.07
CA THR A 409 5.91 -0.02 -29.28
C THR A 409 5.93 -1.07 -28.17
N CYS A 410 4.86 -1.86 -28.06
CA CYS A 410 4.81 -3.01 -27.15
C CYS A 410 5.98 -3.99 -27.37
N GLN A 411 6.35 -4.24 -28.64
CA GLN A 411 7.49 -5.08 -28.99
C GLN A 411 8.81 -4.49 -28.47
N THR A 412 9.05 -3.18 -28.64
CA THR A 412 10.27 -2.53 -28.11
C THR A 412 10.25 -2.35 -26.59
N ALA A 413 9.13 -2.65 -25.93
CA ALA A 413 8.96 -2.59 -24.49
C ALA A 413 8.90 -4.00 -23.85
N ASP A 414 9.20 -5.06 -24.61
CA ASP A 414 9.10 -6.46 -24.19
C ASP A 414 7.72 -6.84 -23.60
N ILE A 415 6.64 -6.27 -24.15
CA ILE A 415 5.27 -6.64 -23.85
C ILE A 415 4.83 -7.70 -24.89
N PRO A 416 4.39 -8.91 -24.47
CA PRO A 416 3.82 -9.89 -25.38
C PRO A 416 2.60 -9.35 -26.14
N ASP A 417 2.43 -9.74 -27.40
CA ASP A 417 1.39 -9.20 -28.29
C ASP A 417 -0.02 -9.31 -27.68
N GLU A 418 -0.33 -10.42 -27.02
CA GLU A 418 -1.64 -10.67 -26.39
C GLU A 418 -1.92 -9.80 -25.14
N TRP A 419 -0.88 -9.16 -24.59
CA TRP A 419 -0.94 -8.28 -23.42
C TRP A 419 -0.75 -6.81 -23.76
N CYS A 420 -0.48 -6.49 -25.03
CA CYS A 420 -0.46 -5.10 -25.50
C CYS A 420 -1.87 -4.48 -25.42
N ASN A 421 -2.00 -3.28 -24.87
CA ASN A 421 -3.29 -2.58 -24.78
C ASN A 421 -3.97 -2.32 -26.14
N CYS A 422 -3.20 -2.28 -27.23
CA CYS A 422 -3.71 -2.12 -28.59
C CYS A 422 -4.22 -3.45 -29.20
N TRP A 423 -4.08 -4.57 -28.50
CA TRP A 423 -4.49 -5.88 -29.00
C TRP A 423 -6.00 -5.97 -29.07
N VAL A 424 -6.50 -6.36 -30.25
CA VAL A 424 -7.91 -6.66 -30.50
C VAL A 424 -8.00 -8.16 -30.77
N PRO A 425 -8.81 -8.93 -30.03
CA PRO A 425 -9.02 -10.33 -30.32
C PRO A 425 -9.50 -10.48 -31.76
N LYS A 426 -8.81 -11.30 -32.57
CA LYS A 426 -9.36 -11.71 -33.87
C LYS A 426 -10.58 -12.60 -33.58
N PRO A 427 -11.75 -12.32 -34.17
CA PRO A 427 -12.86 -13.26 -34.07
C PRO A 427 -12.40 -14.62 -34.62
N CYS A 428 -12.73 -15.69 -33.92
CA CYS A 428 -12.65 -17.03 -34.49
C CYS A 428 -13.59 -17.04 -35.70
N ILE A 429 -13.01 -16.94 -36.89
CA ILE A 429 -13.75 -17.30 -38.11
C ILE A 429 -13.74 -18.82 -38.10
N ASP A 430 -14.87 -19.42 -37.73
CA ASP A 430 -15.06 -20.84 -37.94
C ASP A 430 -14.73 -21.13 -39.40
N ALA A 431 -13.73 -21.99 -39.62
CA ALA A 431 -13.37 -22.41 -40.97
C ALA A 431 -14.57 -23.14 -41.57
N GLU A 432 -15.15 -22.56 -42.63
CA GLU A 432 -16.23 -23.17 -43.43
C GLU A 432 -15.83 -24.52 -44.03
#